data_AF-A0A2X1IY52-F1
#
_entry.id   AF-A0A2X1IY52-F1
#
_cell.length_a   1.000
_cell.length_b   1.000
_cell.length_c   1.000
_cell.angle_alpha   90.00
_cell.angle_beta   90.00
_cell.angle_gamma   90.00
#
_symmetry.space_group_name_H-M   'P 1'
#
loop_
_entity.id
_entity.type
_entity.pdbx_description
1 polymer ?
#
loop_
_entity_poly.entity_id
_entity_poly.type
_entity_poly.pdbx_seq_one_letter_code
_entity_poly.pdbx_strand_id
1 'polypeptide(L)'
;MPVVIIPAEYLGKTGYELPAELDADKALLARIESIRLQAGKAMGLGDVSNMVIPKPVLISPAQKGGAINVRYFMPHSCHRALAITGAIAISSSCALEGTVTRQIVPSVGYGNINIEHPQWCARRSFK
;
A
#
# COMPACT_ATOMS: atom_id res chain seq x y z
N MET A 1 7.69 9.22 4.14
CA MET A 1 7.94 7.77 4.30
C MET A 1 8.02 7.16 2.92
N PRO A 2 9.14 6.51 2.56
CA PRO A 2 9.26 5.81 1.27
C PRO A 2 8.33 4.59 1.25
N VAL A 3 7.46 4.54 0.25
CA VAL A 3 6.54 3.42 0.02
C VAL A 3 6.62 2.99 -1.44
N VAL A 4 6.40 1.71 -1.70
CA VAL A 4 6.14 1.20 -3.06
C VAL A 4 4.70 0.72 -3.11
N ILE A 5 3.90 1.36 -3.97
CA ILE A 5 2.46 1.10 -4.12
C ILE A 5 2.26 0.12 -5.28
N ILE A 6 1.56 -0.97 -5.02
CA ILE A 6 1.40 -2.08 -5.96
C ILE A 6 -0.09 -2.45 -6.03
N PRO A 7 -0.74 -2.43 -7.20
CA PRO A 7 -2.07 -3.01 -7.35
C PRO A 7 -2.09 -4.48 -6.95
N ALA A 8 -3.02 -4.86 -6.07
CA ALA A 8 -3.11 -6.24 -5.57
C ALA A 8 -3.36 -7.25 -6.69
N GLU A 9 -4.16 -6.88 -7.68
CA GLU A 9 -4.55 -7.74 -8.81
C GLU A 9 -3.34 -8.18 -9.66
N TYR A 10 -2.31 -7.34 -9.79
CA TYR A 10 -1.07 -7.66 -10.52
C TYR A 10 -0.24 -8.77 -9.83
N LEU A 11 -0.51 -9.01 -8.55
CA LEU A 11 0.06 -10.11 -7.78
C LEU A 11 -0.90 -11.28 -7.58
N GLY A 12 -2.05 -11.29 -8.26
CA GLY A 12 -3.06 -12.33 -8.12
C GLY A 12 -3.78 -12.29 -6.77
N LYS A 13 -3.89 -11.10 -6.16
CA LYS A 13 -4.58 -10.87 -4.90
C LYS A 13 -5.75 -9.92 -5.08
N THR A 14 -6.77 -10.11 -4.25
CA THR A 14 -7.95 -9.26 -4.20
C THR A 14 -7.68 -7.96 -3.42
N GLY A 15 -6.74 -8.02 -2.47
CA GLY A 15 -6.46 -6.94 -1.53
C GLY A 15 -7.33 -6.99 -0.28
N TYR A 16 -8.29 -7.92 -0.20
CA TYR A 16 -9.23 -8.05 0.92
C TYR A 16 -8.91 -9.23 1.85
N GLU A 17 -7.88 -10.02 1.53
CA GLU A 17 -7.39 -11.13 2.34
C GLU A 17 -7.07 -10.68 3.77
N LEU A 18 -7.17 -11.61 4.72
CA LEU A 18 -6.70 -11.40 6.07
C LEU A 18 -5.17 -11.27 6.09
N PRO A 19 -4.58 -10.48 7.01
CA PRO A 19 -3.13 -10.38 7.14
C PRO A 19 -2.43 -11.74 7.26
N ALA A 20 -3.03 -12.67 8.01
CA ALA A 20 -2.50 -14.02 8.20
C ALA A 20 -2.47 -14.85 6.90
N GLU A 21 -3.44 -14.65 5.99
CA GLU A 21 -3.47 -15.33 4.70
C GLU A 21 -2.36 -14.82 3.78
N LEU A 22 -2.11 -13.50 3.80
CA LEU A 22 -1.01 -12.88 3.06
C LEU A 22 0.37 -13.28 3.61
N ASP A 23 0.50 -13.41 4.94
CA ASP A 23 1.74 -13.83 5.60
C ASP A 23 2.05 -15.33 5.37
N ALA A 24 1.01 -16.14 5.18
CA ALA A 24 1.14 -17.55 4.83
C ALA A 24 1.57 -17.76 3.37
N ASP A 25 1.24 -16.84 2.46
CA ASP A 25 1.58 -16.95 1.05
C ASP A 25 3.04 -16.57 0.76
N LYS A 26 3.93 -17.56 0.81
CA LYS A 26 5.36 -17.38 0.58
C LYS A 26 5.70 -16.94 -0.85
N ALA A 27 4.89 -17.33 -1.84
CA ALA A 27 5.09 -16.91 -3.23
C ALA A 27 4.79 -15.42 -3.39
N LEU A 28 3.71 -14.94 -2.77
CA LEU A 28 3.39 -13.51 -2.70
C LEU A 28 4.53 -12.73 -2.03
N LEU A 29 4.97 -13.16 -0.85
CA LEU A 29 6.01 -12.45 -0.09
C LEU A 29 7.32 -12.35 -0.88
N ALA A 30 7.72 -13.42 -1.59
CA ALA A 30 8.89 -13.40 -2.45
C ALA A 30 8.76 -12.39 -3.61
N ARG A 31 7.58 -12.31 -4.24
CA ARG A 31 7.31 -11.33 -5.30
C ARG A 31 7.32 -9.89 -4.77
N ILE A 32 6.71 -9.65 -3.62
CA ILE A 32 6.71 -8.34 -2.95
C ILE A 32 8.15 -7.92 -2.61
N GLU A 33 8.95 -8.84 -2.07
CA GLU A 33 10.34 -8.55 -1.71
C GLU A 33 11.18 -8.23 -2.95
N SER A 34 11.04 -8.99 -4.04
CA SER A 34 11.71 -8.69 -5.30
C SER A 34 11.40 -7.28 -5.81
N ILE A 35 10.13 -6.86 -5.74
CA ILE A 35 9.72 -5.50 -6.12
C ILE A 35 10.30 -4.47 -5.14
N ARG A 36 10.28 -4.74 -3.84
CA ARG A 36 10.80 -3.84 -2.79
C ARG A 36 12.28 -3.53 -2.99
N LEU A 37 13.09 -4.55 -3.27
CA LEU A 37 14.54 -4.41 -3.51
C LEU A 37 14.80 -3.55 -4.77
N GLN A 38 14.09 -3.84 -5.86
CA GLN A 38 14.20 -3.07 -7.11
C GLN A 38 13.76 -1.61 -6.91
N ALA A 39 12.63 -1.39 -6.22
CA ALA A 39 12.12 -0.07 -5.90
C ALA A 39 13.09 0.70 -5.00
N GLY A 40 13.67 0.06 -3.97
CA GLY A 40 14.68 0.68 -3.12
C GLY A 40 15.89 1.19 -3.91
N LYS A 41 16.42 0.37 -4.81
CA LYS A 41 17.50 0.76 -5.71
C LYS A 41 17.09 1.92 -6.63
N ALA A 42 15.92 1.83 -7.26
CA ALA A 42 15.40 2.86 -8.19
C ALA A 42 15.10 4.20 -7.48
N MET A 43 14.71 4.17 -6.21
CA MET A 43 14.48 5.35 -5.37
C MET A 43 15.79 5.98 -4.85
N GLY A 44 16.96 5.40 -5.15
CA GLY A 44 18.25 5.89 -4.64
C GLY A 44 18.55 5.53 -3.19
N LEU A 45 17.86 4.53 -2.62
CA LEU A 45 18.06 4.08 -1.24
C LEU A 45 19.21 3.05 -1.10
N GLY A 46 19.79 2.60 -2.22
CA GLY A 46 20.84 1.59 -2.23
C GLY A 46 20.32 0.17 -2.02
N ASP A 47 21.11 -0.69 -1.38
CA ASP A 47 20.70 -2.03 -0.99
C ASP A 47 19.81 -1.98 0.25
N VAL A 48 18.54 -2.28 0.07
CA VAL A 48 17.52 -2.23 1.12
C VAL A 48 17.22 -3.59 1.74
N SER A 49 18.02 -4.63 1.46
CA SER A 49 17.77 -6.01 1.94
C SER A 49 17.65 -6.10 3.46
N ASN A 50 18.47 -5.34 4.19
CA ASN A 50 18.44 -5.27 5.66
C ASN A 50 17.75 -4.00 6.19
N MET A 51 17.02 -3.27 5.33
CA MET A 51 16.33 -2.05 5.68
C MET A 51 14.82 -2.25 5.78
N VAL A 52 14.19 -1.45 6.64
CA VAL A 52 12.73 -1.48 6.81
C VAL A 52 11.98 -0.62 5.78
N ILE A 53 12.67 0.01 4.83
CA ILE A 53 12.12 0.88 3.78
C ILE A 53 12.63 0.43 2.40
N PRO A 54 11.92 0.73 1.29
CA PRO A 54 10.58 1.29 1.26
C PRO A 54 9.54 0.28 1.76
N LYS A 55 8.39 0.77 2.22
CA LYS A 55 7.29 -0.06 2.71
C LYS A 55 6.42 -0.53 1.54
N PRO A 56 6.28 -1.84 1.28
CA PRO A 56 5.35 -2.32 0.28
C PRO A 56 3.90 -2.11 0.72
N VAL A 57 3.07 -1.63 -0.20
CA VAL A 57 1.64 -1.42 0.03
C VAL A 57 0.86 -2.00 -1.13
N LEU A 58 0.03 -3.01 -0.87
CA LEU A 58 -0.96 -3.46 -1.85
C LEU A 58 -2.18 -2.55 -1.78
N ILE A 59 -2.72 -2.20 -2.95
CA ILE A 59 -3.93 -1.38 -3.07
C ILE A 59 -5.01 -2.10 -3.86
N SER A 60 -6.27 -1.87 -3.49
CA SER A 60 -7.46 -2.31 -4.22
C SER A 60 -8.61 -1.31 -4.00
N PRO A 61 -9.71 -1.39 -4.78
CA PRO A 61 -10.89 -0.56 -4.55
C PRO A 61 -11.42 -0.67 -3.12
N ALA A 62 -12.01 0.40 -2.60
CA ALA A 62 -12.67 0.37 -1.29
C ALA A 62 -13.99 -0.40 -1.34
N GLN A 63 -14.39 -1.04 -0.23
CA GLN A 63 -15.66 -1.78 -0.12
C GLN A 63 -16.65 -1.19 0.89
N LYS A 64 -16.19 -0.32 1.80
CA LYS A 64 -16.96 0.22 2.93
C LYS A 64 -17.15 1.74 2.83
N GLY A 65 -17.24 2.25 1.60
CA GLY A 65 -17.42 3.67 1.32
C GLY A 65 -16.15 4.51 1.55
N GLY A 66 -14.98 3.88 1.69
CA GLY A 66 -13.70 4.56 1.65
C GLY A 66 -13.29 5.00 0.25
N ALA A 67 -12.14 5.66 0.17
CA ALA A 67 -11.50 6.03 -1.09
C ALA A 67 -10.69 4.86 -1.68
N ILE A 68 -10.02 4.08 -0.83
CA ILE A 68 -9.12 2.99 -1.23
C ILE A 68 -8.99 1.98 -0.10
N ASN A 69 -8.80 0.70 -0.43
CA ASN A 69 -8.41 -0.34 0.52
C ASN A 69 -6.93 -0.68 0.38
N VAL A 70 -6.25 -0.93 1.51
CA VAL A 70 -4.81 -1.21 1.51
C VAL A 70 -4.42 -2.42 2.37
N ARG A 71 -3.29 -3.03 2.01
CA ARG A 71 -2.52 -3.96 2.83
C ARG A 71 -1.10 -3.45 2.96
N TYR A 72 -0.69 -3.11 4.18
CA TYR A 72 0.56 -2.42 4.47
C TYR A 72 1.58 -3.39 5.07
N PHE A 73 2.76 -3.51 4.47
CA PHE A 73 3.77 -4.50 4.89
C PHE A 73 4.90 -3.88 5.72
N MET A 74 5.34 -4.63 6.74
CA MET A 74 6.43 -4.27 7.66
C MET A 74 7.60 -5.26 7.57
N PRO A 75 8.55 -4.98 6.66
CA PRO A 75 8.33 -5.22 5.24
C PRO A 75 7.98 -6.69 4.90
N HIS A 76 8.19 -7.64 5.83
CA HIS A 76 8.02 -9.08 5.62
C HIS A 76 6.71 -9.65 6.21
N SER A 77 5.90 -8.80 6.85
CA SER A 77 4.60 -9.22 7.40
C SER A 77 3.54 -8.15 7.14
N CYS A 78 2.32 -8.57 6.84
CA CYS A 78 1.18 -7.71 6.65
C CYS A 78 0.72 -7.15 7.99
N HIS A 79 0.71 -5.83 8.09
CA HIS A 79 0.30 -5.13 9.29
C HIS A 79 -1.23 -5.19 9.45
N ARG A 80 -1.71 -5.37 10.69
CA ARG A 80 -3.15 -5.44 11.01
C ARG A 80 -3.85 -4.09 10.88
N ALA A 81 -3.10 -3.01 11.01
CA ALA A 81 -3.53 -1.63 10.84
C ALA A 81 -2.70 -0.90 9.78
N LEU A 82 -2.85 0.43 9.68
CA LEU A 82 -2.06 1.27 8.79
C LEU A 82 -1.24 2.29 9.60
N ALA A 83 0.07 2.35 9.34
CA ALA A 83 0.92 3.38 9.95
C ALA A 83 0.52 4.78 9.44
N ILE A 84 0.53 5.78 10.32
CA ILE A 84 0.16 7.17 9.98
C ILE A 84 0.95 7.69 8.78
N THR A 85 2.27 7.44 8.77
CA THR A 85 3.15 7.89 7.69
C THR A 85 2.89 7.16 6.38
N GLY A 86 2.47 5.90 6.44
CA GLY A 86 1.98 5.15 5.28
C GLY A 86 0.66 5.70 4.76
N ALA A 87 -0.28 6.03 5.66
CA ALA A 87 -1.55 6.64 5.30
C ALA A 87 -1.36 7.98 4.56
N ILE A 88 -0.42 8.82 5.01
CA ILE A 88 -0.07 10.07 4.30
C ILE A 88 0.45 9.77 2.89
N ALA A 89 1.37 8.83 2.73
CA ALA A 89 1.92 8.49 1.41
C ALA A 89 0.85 7.96 0.44
N ILE A 90 -0.04 7.07 0.92
CA ILE A 90 -1.15 6.52 0.13
C ILE A 90 -2.11 7.64 -0.27
N SER A 91 -2.55 8.46 0.66
CA SER A 91 -3.50 9.54 0.38
C SER A 91 -2.91 10.61 -0.54
N SER A 92 -1.62 10.95 -0.40
CA SER A 92 -0.93 11.79 -1.39
C SER A 92 -0.95 11.15 -2.78
N SER A 93 -0.74 9.83 -2.89
CA SER A 93 -0.84 9.13 -4.17
C SER A 93 -2.25 9.17 -4.78
N CYS A 94 -3.29 9.23 -3.95
CA CYS A 94 -4.68 9.40 -4.38
C CYS A 94 -5.01 10.83 -4.83
N ALA A 95 -4.19 11.83 -4.49
CA ALA A 95 -4.40 13.23 -4.90
C ALA A 95 -3.55 13.59 -6.14
N LEU A 96 -2.38 12.98 -6.29
CA LEU A 96 -1.48 13.24 -7.42
C LEU A 96 -1.97 12.57 -8.71
N GLU A 97 -1.76 13.25 -9.83
CA GLU A 97 -2.01 12.71 -11.17
C GLU A 97 -0.90 11.74 -11.59
N GLY A 98 -1.20 10.85 -12.53
CA GLY A 98 -0.21 9.92 -13.10
C GLY A 98 0.28 8.79 -12.18
N THR A 99 -0.23 8.68 -10.95
CA THR A 99 0.12 7.58 -10.04
C THR A 99 -0.61 6.29 -10.41
N VAL A 100 -0.03 5.13 -10.08
CA VAL A 100 -0.70 3.83 -10.26
C VAL A 100 -2.02 3.76 -9.50
N THR A 101 -2.16 4.52 -8.42
CA THR A 101 -3.40 4.63 -7.64
C THR A 101 -4.57 5.12 -8.48
N ARG A 102 -4.34 6.00 -9.47
CA ARG A 102 -5.38 6.49 -10.40
C ARG A 102 -5.99 5.40 -11.30
N GLN A 103 -5.28 4.29 -11.48
CA GLN A 103 -5.77 3.16 -12.26
C GLN A 103 -6.73 2.28 -11.45
N ILE A 104 -6.68 2.38 -10.12
CA ILE A 104 -7.43 1.53 -9.19
C ILE A 104 -8.61 2.25 -8.57
N VAL A 105 -8.46 3.54 -8.27
CA VAL A 105 -9.51 4.34 -7.62
C VAL A 105 -9.80 5.63 -8.39
N PRO A 106 -11.08 6.06 -8.46
CA PRO A 106 -11.45 7.33 -9.08
C PRO A 106 -10.76 8.53 -8.43
N SER A 107 -10.79 9.67 -9.11
CA SER A 107 -10.21 10.89 -8.53
C SER A 107 -10.97 11.36 -7.30
N VAL A 108 -10.28 11.45 -6.17
CA VAL A 108 -10.85 11.91 -4.89
C VAL A 108 -10.61 13.39 -4.62
N GLY A 109 -9.95 14.12 -5.54
CA GLY A 109 -9.60 15.52 -5.36
C GLY A 109 -8.81 15.80 -4.08
N TYR A 110 -8.85 17.05 -3.61
CA TYR A 110 -8.38 17.44 -2.28
C TYR A 110 -9.52 17.35 -1.27
N GLY A 111 -9.21 17.01 -0.01
CA GLY A 111 -10.18 16.88 1.07
C GLY A 111 -10.00 15.63 1.91
N ASN A 112 -11.11 15.05 2.38
CA ASN A 112 -11.09 13.90 3.28
C ASN A 112 -10.99 12.58 2.51
N ILE A 113 -9.82 11.94 2.59
CA ILE A 113 -9.48 10.65 2.00
C ILE A 113 -9.57 9.58 3.09
N ASN A 114 -10.55 8.69 2.95
CA ASN A 114 -10.79 7.58 3.86
C ASN A 114 -10.05 6.33 3.37
N ILE A 115 -9.11 5.80 4.13
CA ILE A 115 -8.30 4.63 3.74
C ILE A 115 -8.75 3.41 4.54
N GLU A 116 -9.25 2.39 3.87
CA GLU A 116 -9.64 1.11 4.47
C GLU A 116 -8.40 0.24 4.73
N HIS A 117 -8.34 -0.37 5.90
CA HIS A 117 -7.29 -1.32 6.28
C HIS A 117 -7.90 -2.49 7.10
N PRO A 118 -7.16 -3.58 7.38
CA PRO A 118 -7.73 -4.83 7.90
C PRO A 118 -8.56 -4.66 9.19
N GLN A 119 -8.11 -3.82 10.12
CA GLN A 119 -8.82 -3.57 11.38
C GLN A 119 -9.92 -2.49 11.38
N TRP A 120 -10.12 -1.71 10.29
CA TRP A 120 -11.19 -0.70 10.03
C TRP A 120 -10.64 0.48 9.19
N CYS A 121 -11.42 1.54 8.94
CA CYS A 121 -11.06 2.66 8.06
C CYS A 121 -10.39 3.82 8.82
N ALA A 122 -9.24 4.31 8.33
CA ALA A 122 -8.54 5.50 8.84
C ALA A 122 -8.89 6.74 7.99
N ARG A 123 -9.41 7.81 8.61
CA ARG A 123 -9.77 9.07 7.92
C ARG A 123 -8.61 10.07 7.93
N ARG A 124 -8.29 10.70 6.78
CA ARG A 124 -7.27 11.76 6.66
C ARG A 124 -7.78 12.91 5.80
N SER A 125 -7.63 14.13 6.29
CA SER A 125 -7.97 15.36 5.55
C SER A 125 -6.71 16.06 5.07
N PHE A 126 -6.62 16.33 3.76
CA PHE A 126 -5.65 17.26 3.19
C PHE A 126 -6.36 18.58 2.98
N LYS A 127 -5.90 19.63 3.67
CA LYS A 127 -6.32 21.02 3.45
C LYS A 127 -5.37 21.68 2.46
#